data_AF-A0AAF0HTM5-F1
#
_entry.id   AF-A0AAF0HTM5-F1
#
_cell.length_a   1.000
_cell.length_b   1.000
_cell.length_c   1.000
_cell.angle_alpha   90.00
_cell.angle_beta   90.00
_cell.angle_gamma   90.00
#
_symmetry.space_group_name_H-M   'P 1'
#
loop_
_entity.id
_entity.type
_entity.pdbx_description
1 polymer ?
#
loop_
_entity_poly.entity_id
_entity_poly.type
_entity_poly.pdbx_seq_one_letter_code
_entity_poly.pdbx_strand_id
1 'polypeptide(L)'
;MIPKLKLTLLNGARFELPAAAITIVEERSGEEKGCAIAYDIDGDRGAETLGDQYGYVKKQAIDAGGIQNPIELTALNNEGVSRLVTISRDRILARKEVLDSPIGVKSILSIANGQNSFRMTVADTLDQIDGIESPAKRAAKA
;
A
#
# COMPACT_ATOMS: atom_id res chain seq x y z
N MET A 1 -0.37 -8.48 -24.48
CA MET A 1 -0.83 -9.49 -23.50
C MET A 1 -0.65 -8.88 -22.13
N ILE A 2 -1.68 -8.86 -21.29
CA ILE A 2 -1.57 -8.32 -19.92
C ILE A 2 -0.81 -9.37 -19.08
N PRO A 3 0.33 -9.03 -18.45
CA PRO A 3 1.05 -9.96 -17.60
C PRO A 3 0.17 -10.43 -16.44
N LYS A 4 0.27 -11.72 -16.12
CA LYS A 4 -0.41 -12.30 -14.95
C LYS A 4 0.60 -12.64 -13.87
N LEU A 5 0.21 -12.43 -12.62
CA LEU A 5 0.99 -12.86 -11.46
C LEU A 5 0.45 -14.18 -10.95
N LYS A 6 1.37 -15.04 -10.50
CA LYS A 6 1.07 -16.32 -9.87
C LYS A 6 1.52 -16.26 -8.42
N LEU A 7 0.56 -16.12 -7.53
CA LEU A 7 0.78 -15.89 -6.11
C LEU A 7 0.31 -17.10 -5.31
N THR A 8 0.79 -17.19 -4.08
CA THR A 8 0.46 -18.23 -3.11
C THR A 8 -0.37 -17.61 -2.00
N LEU A 9 -1.61 -18.05 -1.86
CA LEU A 9 -2.46 -17.65 -0.73
C LEU A 9 -1.91 -18.23 0.57
N LEU A 10 -2.29 -17.64 1.70
CA LEU A 10 -1.84 -18.07 3.02
C LEU A 10 -2.19 -19.54 3.32
N ASN A 11 -3.30 -20.03 2.78
CA ASN A 11 -3.74 -21.43 2.90
C ASN A 11 -3.00 -22.40 1.95
N GLY A 12 -2.01 -21.92 1.19
CA GLY A 12 -1.23 -22.71 0.22
C GLY A 12 -1.87 -22.84 -1.17
N ALA A 13 -3.08 -22.31 -1.38
CA ALA A 13 -3.70 -22.30 -2.70
C ALA A 13 -2.95 -21.37 -3.67
N ARG A 14 -3.05 -21.66 -4.97
CA ARG A 14 -2.50 -20.81 -6.03
C ARG A 14 -3.55 -19.81 -6.47
N PHE A 15 -3.14 -18.56 -6.60
CA PHE A 15 -3.97 -17.47 -7.08
C PHE A 15 -3.32 -16.81 -8.28
N GLU A 16 -4.04 -16.74 -9.40
CA GLU A 16 -3.57 -16.14 -10.64
C GLU A 16 -4.48 -14.96 -11.01
N LEU A 17 -3.89 -13.79 -11.19
CA LEU A 17 -4.61 -12.58 -11.59
C LEU A 17 -3.77 -11.68 -12.50
N PRO A 18 -4.39 -10.82 -13.33
CA PRO A 18 -3.67 -9.80 -14.08
C PRO A 18 -2.91 -8.86 -13.14
N ALA A 19 -1.67 -8.50 -13.47
CA ALA A 19 -0.90 -7.56 -12.65
C ALA A 19 -1.59 -6.21 -12.52
N ALA A 20 -2.21 -5.72 -13.61
CA ALA A 20 -2.97 -4.48 -13.66
C ALA A 20 -4.24 -4.49 -12.78
N ALA A 21 -4.70 -5.66 -12.33
CA ALA A 21 -5.80 -5.76 -11.39
C ALA A 21 -5.34 -5.44 -9.96
N ILE A 22 -4.04 -5.53 -9.64
CA ILE A 22 -3.53 -5.22 -8.30
C ILE A 22 -3.54 -3.71 -8.09
N THR A 23 -4.23 -3.33 -7.03
CA THR A 23 -4.47 -1.93 -6.67
C THR A 23 -3.66 -1.49 -5.46
N ILE A 24 -3.35 -2.42 -4.56
CA ILE A 24 -2.63 -2.22 -3.30
C ILE A 24 -1.84 -3.49 -3.00
N VAL A 25 -0.61 -3.32 -2.52
CA VAL A 25 0.19 -4.37 -1.88
C VAL A 25 0.50 -3.90 -0.46
N GLU A 26 0.16 -4.69 0.54
CA GLU A 26 0.30 -4.35 1.96
C GLU A 26 1.17 -5.39 2.68
N GLU A 27 2.14 -4.93 3.46
CA GLU A 27 2.89 -5.75 4.39
C GLU A 27 2.01 -6.14 5.58
N ARG A 28 2.09 -7.40 5.99
CA ARG A 28 1.45 -7.81 7.25
C ARG A 28 2.31 -7.36 8.44
N SER A 29 1.67 -6.70 9.40
CA SER A 29 2.32 -6.22 10.63
C SER A 29 2.55 -7.34 11.65
N GLY A 30 3.59 -7.18 12.46
CA GLY A 30 3.83 -8.00 13.65
C GLY A 30 4.53 -9.32 13.36
N GLU A 31 4.09 -10.40 14.00
CA GLU A 31 4.67 -11.75 13.81
C GLU A 31 4.13 -12.47 12.56
N GLU A 32 3.16 -11.86 11.88
CA GLU A 32 2.49 -12.45 10.73
C GLU A 32 3.36 -12.35 9.48
N LYS A 33 3.84 -13.48 8.98
CA LYS A 33 4.59 -13.53 7.72
C LYS A 33 3.63 -13.40 6.53
N GLY A 34 4.06 -12.66 5.51
CA GLY A 34 3.40 -12.63 4.21
C GLY A 34 3.08 -11.22 3.72
N CYS A 35 2.04 -11.13 2.92
CA CYS A 35 1.58 -9.93 2.26
C CYS A 35 0.06 -9.98 2.13
N ALA A 36 -0.62 -8.84 2.10
CA ALA A 36 -1.98 -8.73 1.61
C ALA A 36 -1.99 -7.98 0.28
N ILE A 37 -2.94 -8.29 -0.58
CA ILE A 37 -3.19 -7.51 -1.79
C ILE A 37 -4.65 -7.11 -1.85
N ALA A 38 -4.93 -5.93 -2.42
CA ALA A 38 -6.25 -5.58 -2.89
C ALA A 38 -6.24 -5.54 -4.41
N TYR A 39 -7.30 -6.04 -5.04
CA TYR A 39 -7.43 -6.06 -6.50
C TYR A 39 -8.84 -5.68 -6.94
N ASP A 40 -8.94 -5.23 -8.18
CA ASP A 40 -10.19 -4.94 -8.88
C ASP A 40 -10.15 -5.64 -10.23
N ILE A 41 -11.10 -6.56 -10.46
CA ILE A 41 -11.28 -7.28 -11.71
C ILE A 41 -12.66 -6.93 -12.23
N ASP A 42 -12.72 -6.12 -13.29
CA ASP A 42 -13.97 -5.70 -13.94
C ASP A 42 -15.01 -5.07 -12.99
N GLY A 43 -14.55 -4.35 -11.96
CA GLY A 43 -15.39 -3.71 -10.95
C GLY A 43 -15.69 -4.59 -9.74
N ASP A 44 -15.34 -5.88 -9.78
CA ASP A 44 -15.38 -6.76 -8.61
C ASP A 44 -14.10 -6.62 -7.80
N ARG A 45 -14.28 -6.23 -6.53
CA ARG A 45 -13.16 -5.89 -5.65
C ARG A 45 -12.93 -7.01 -4.67
N GLY A 46 -11.69 -7.45 -4.60
CA GLY A 46 -11.27 -8.45 -3.64
C GLY A 46 -10.05 -8.01 -2.84
N ALA A 47 -9.84 -8.72 -1.76
CA ALA A 47 -8.61 -8.65 -0.98
C ALA A 47 -8.21 -10.07 -0.62
N GLU A 48 -6.92 -10.38 -0.74
CA GLU A 48 -6.39 -11.70 -0.49
C GLU A 48 -5.15 -11.63 0.39
N THR A 49 -5.01 -12.62 1.28
CA THR A 49 -3.84 -12.77 2.12
C THR A 49 -2.92 -13.83 1.52
N LEU A 50 -1.67 -13.43 1.29
CA LEU A 50 -0.65 -14.21 0.61
C LEU A 50 0.35 -14.77 1.62
N GLY A 51 0.82 -15.98 1.34
CA GLY A 51 2.01 -16.56 1.98
C GLY A 51 3.32 -16.01 1.41
N ASP A 52 3.27 -15.39 0.23
CA ASP A 52 4.43 -14.73 -0.38
C ASP A 52 4.81 -13.45 0.40
N GLN A 53 6.12 -13.15 0.43
CA GLN A 53 6.64 -11.98 1.13
C GLN A 53 6.28 -10.67 0.42
N TYR A 54 6.01 -9.63 1.21
CA TYR A 54 5.70 -8.28 0.73
C TYR A 54 6.65 -7.79 -0.37
N GLY A 55 7.97 -7.81 -0.13
CA GLY A 55 8.95 -7.32 -1.11
C GLY A 55 8.95 -8.07 -2.44
N TYR A 56 8.62 -9.37 -2.42
CA TYR A 56 8.49 -10.19 -3.62
C TYR A 56 7.24 -9.81 -4.41
N VAL A 57 6.07 -9.74 -3.74
CA VAL A 57 4.79 -9.39 -4.39
C VAL A 57 4.84 -7.97 -4.94
N LYS A 58 5.35 -7.02 -4.15
CA LYS A 58 5.57 -5.61 -4.55
C LYS A 58 6.38 -5.53 -5.84
N LYS A 59 7.54 -6.20 -5.86
CA LYS A 59 8.43 -6.19 -7.03
C LYS A 59 7.73 -6.75 -8.27
N GLN A 60 7.03 -7.88 -8.13
CA GLN A 60 6.30 -8.46 -9.26
C GLN A 60 5.20 -7.55 -9.79
N ALA A 61 4.43 -6.91 -8.91
CA ALA A 61 3.38 -5.97 -9.31
C ALA A 61 3.94 -4.75 -10.05
N ILE A 62 5.09 -4.23 -9.63
CA ILE A 62 5.76 -3.10 -10.29
C ILE A 62 6.38 -3.53 -11.63
N ASP A 63 7.18 -4.60 -11.65
CA ASP A 63 7.89 -5.08 -12.84
C ASP A 63 6.90 -5.50 -13.95
N ALA A 64 5.73 -6.02 -13.57
CA ALA A 64 4.66 -6.39 -14.49
C ALA A 64 3.76 -5.21 -14.92
N GLY A 65 4.04 -3.99 -14.44
CA GLY A 65 3.30 -2.78 -14.78
C GLY A 65 1.92 -2.66 -14.11
N GLY A 66 1.67 -3.42 -13.05
CA GLY A 66 0.42 -3.37 -12.28
C GLY A 66 0.31 -2.13 -11.41
N ILE A 67 1.41 -1.76 -10.73
CA ILE A 67 1.50 -0.52 -9.96
C ILE A 67 2.43 0.45 -10.68
N GLN A 68 1.82 1.38 -11.41
CA GLN A 68 2.53 2.46 -12.10
C GLN A 68 2.78 3.64 -11.17
N ASN A 69 3.90 4.34 -11.34
CA ASN A 69 4.32 5.45 -10.46
C ASN A 69 4.21 5.07 -8.96
N PRO A 70 4.91 3.98 -8.53
CA PRO A 70 4.70 3.40 -7.22
C PRO A 70 5.15 4.35 -6.11
N ILE A 71 4.39 4.36 -5.02
CA ILE A 71 4.75 5.00 -3.76
C ILE A 71 4.54 4.00 -2.63
N GLU A 72 5.52 3.93 -1.74
CA GLU A 72 5.46 3.16 -0.50
C GLU A 72 5.16 4.11 0.65
N LEU A 73 4.16 3.76 1.46
CA LEU A 73 3.62 4.57 2.54
C LEU A 73 3.52 3.73 3.81
N THR A 74 3.53 4.39 4.95
CA THR A 74 3.30 3.78 6.26
C THR A 74 1.84 3.98 6.65
N ALA A 75 0.98 3.03 6.30
CA ALA A 75 -0.42 3.05 6.70
C ALA A 75 -0.59 2.72 8.19
N LEU A 76 -1.56 3.36 8.84
CA LEU A 76 -1.89 3.14 10.25
C LEU A 76 -3.33 2.66 10.35
N ASN A 77 -3.57 1.59 11.11
CA ASN A 77 -4.92 1.20 11.49
C ASN A 77 -5.46 2.08 12.65
N ASN A 78 -6.70 1.82 13.08
CA ASN A 78 -7.34 2.58 14.17
C ASN A 78 -6.64 2.42 15.53
N GLU A 79 -5.77 1.42 15.67
CA GLU A 79 -5.00 1.13 16.89
C GLU A 79 -3.58 1.72 16.83
N GLY A 80 -3.21 2.40 15.72
CA GLY A 80 -1.87 2.94 15.51
C GLY A 80 -0.83 1.89 15.09
N VAL A 81 -1.26 0.68 14.74
CA VAL A 81 -0.37 -0.34 14.18
C VAL A 81 -0.01 0.06 12.76
N SER A 82 1.29 0.14 12.49
CA SER A 82 1.83 0.53 11.20
C SER A 82 2.02 -0.66 10.26
N ARG A 83 1.81 -0.42 8.97
CA ARG A 83 2.05 -1.37 7.87
C ARG A 83 2.61 -0.63 6.67
N LEU A 84 3.57 -1.25 5.98
CA LEU A 84 4.02 -0.76 4.69
C LEU A 84 2.98 -1.06 3.62
N VAL A 85 2.64 -0.06 2.82
CA VAL A 85 1.65 -0.18 1.75
C VAL A 85 2.24 0.43 0.49
N THR A 86 2.27 -0.35 -0.59
CA THR A 86 2.61 0.13 -1.93
C THR A 86 1.35 0.31 -2.76
N ILE A 87 1.18 1.51 -3.31
CA ILE A 87 0.11 1.87 -4.25
C ILE A 87 0.67 2.68 -5.41
N SER A 88 -0.15 2.91 -6.43
CA SER A 88 0.14 3.90 -7.46
C SER A 88 -0.16 5.29 -6.91
N ARG A 89 0.81 6.20 -7.03
CA ARG A 89 0.65 7.61 -6.64
C ARG A 89 -0.51 8.27 -7.41
N ASP A 90 -0.73 7.85 -8.65
CA ASP A 90 -1.77 8.39 -9.54
C ASP A 90 -3.19 8.07 -9.05
N ARG A 91 -3.34 7.15 -8.10
CA ARG A 91 -4.62 6.81 -7.46
C ARG A 91 -4.95 7.69 -6.26
N ILE A 92 -4.04 8.55 -5.80
CA ILE A 92 -4.31 9.46 -4.70
C ILE A 92 -5.14 10.64 -5.23
N LEU A 93 -6.43 10.66 -4.89
CA LEU A 93 -7.39 11.68 -5.36
C LEU A 93 -7.37 12.95 -4.50
N ALA A 94 -7.19 12.79 -3.19
CA ALA A 94 -7.16 13.89 -2.26
C ALA A 94 -6.26 13.56 -1.06
N ARG A 95 -5.72 14.61 -0.44
CA ARG A 95 -4.82 14.50 0.69
C ARG A 95 -5.21 15.53 1.74
N LYS A 96 -5.24 15.11 3.00
CA LYS A 96 -5.55 15.97 4.14
C LYS A 96 -4.46 15.79 5.19
N GLU A 97 -3.82 16.87 5.58
CA GLU A 97 -2.88 16.88 6.70
C GLU A 97 -3.62 16.77 8.04
N VAL A 98 -2.99 16.07 8.99
CA VAL A 98 -3.44 15.91 10.37
C VAL A 98 -2.35 16.48 11.27
N LEU A 99 -2.66 17.58 11.94
CA LEU A 99 -1.69 18.31 12.77
C LEU A 99 -1.49 17.68 14.14
N ASP A 100 -2.52 17.05 14.70
CA ASP A 100 -2.48 16.42 16.01
C ASP A 100 -3.20 15.06 15.93
N SER A 101 -2.46 13.99 16.25
CA SER A 101 -2.98 12.62 16.21
C SER A 101 -2.41 11.81 17.38
N PRO A 102 -3.27 11.20 18.21
CA PRO A 102 -2.83 10.37 19.33
C PRO A 102 -2.18 9.06 18.89
N ILE A 103 -2.36 8.66 17.63
CA ILE A 103 -1.86 7.40 17.05
C ILE A 103 -0.82 7.63 15.95
N GLY A 104 -0.30 8.86 15.81
CA GLY A 104 0.78 9.18 14.87
C GLY A 104 0.35 9.35 13.41
N VAL A 105 -0.95 9.50 13.12
CA VAL A 105 -1.42 9.85 11.77
C VAL A 105 -0.99 11.27 11.44
N LYS A 106 -0.30 11.42 10.30
CA LYS A 106 0.10 12.73 9.77
C LYS A 106 -0.70 13.14 8.55
N SER A 107 -1.21 12.18 7.78
CA SER A 107 -2.02 12.45 6.60
C SER A 107 -3.15 11.45 6.44
N ILE A 108 -4.25 11.88 5.82
CA ILE A 108 -5.35 11.03 5.35
C ILE A 108 -5.44 11.17 3.84
N LEU A 109 -5.39 10.04 3.15
CA LEU A 109 -5.43 9.96 1.70
C LEU A 109 -6.76 9.40 1.24
N SER A 110 -7.38 10.01 0.25
CA SER A 110 -8.50 9.42 -0.49
C SER A 110 -7.92 8.71 -1.70
N ILE A 111 -8.02 7.37 -1.72
CA ILE A 111 -7.44 6.53 -2.77
C ILE A 111 -8.57 6.05 -3.68
N ALA A 112 -8.41 6.27 -4.98
CA ALA A 112 -9.29 5.73 -6.01
C ALA A 112 -9.30 4.20 -5.95
N ASN A 113 -10.47 3.59 -6.04
CA ASN A 113 -10.62 2.16 -6.22
C ASN A 113 -11.79 1.90 -7.16
N GLY A 114 -11.51 1.64 -8.44
CA GLY A 114 -12.53 1.58 -9.49
C GLY A 114 -13.40 2.85 -9.52
N GLN A 115 -14.73 2.68 -9.48
CA GLN A 115 -15.71 3.77 -9.43
C GLN A 115 -15.89 4.42 -8.05
N ASN A 116 -15.22 3.94 -7.00
CA ASN A 116 -15.32 4.50 -5.66
C ASN A 116 -13.95 5.03 -5.19
N SER A 117 -13.92 5.55 -3.97
CA SER A 117 -12.67 5.79 -3.23
C SER A 117 -12.82 5.32 -1.80
N PHE A 118 -11.68 5.06 -1.15
CA PHE A 118 -11.64 4.80 0.29
C PHE A 118 -10.60 5.72 0.94
N ARG A 119 -10.67 5.84 2.26
CA ARG A 119 -9.72 6.65 3.04
C ARG A 119 -8.64 5.75 3.65
N MET A 120 -7.40 6.20 3.58
CA MET A 120 -6.25 5.56 4.21
C MET A 120 -5.54 6.58 5.09
N THR A 121 -5.35 6.23 6.36
CA THR A 121 -4.56 6.98 7.33
C THR A 121 -3.10 6.58 7.23
N VAL A 122 -2.19 7.56 7.14
CA VAL A 122 -0.75 7.30 7.00
C VAL A 122 0.08 8.13 8.00
N ALA A 123 1.24 7.59 8.37
CA ALA A 123 2.23 8.24 9.23
C ALA A 123 3.16 9.20 8.46
N ASP A 124 3.01 9.28 7.14
CA ASP A 124 3.77 10.13 6.23
C ASP A 124 3.18 11.53 6.12
N THR A 125 4.05 12.54 6.05
CA THR A 125 3.64 13.93 5.76
C THR A 125 3.35 14.11 4.27
N LEU A 126 2.70 15.22 3.90
CA LEU A 126 2.46 15.57 2.50
C LEU A 126 3.77 15.69 1.71
N ASP A 127 4.81 16.30 2.29
CA ASP A 127 6.14 16.41 1.69
C ASP A 127 6.74 15.03 1.39
N GLN A 128 6.68 14.11 2.35
CA GLN A 128 7.16 12.73 2.18
C GLN A 128 6.40 12.01 1.07
N ILE A 129 5.08 12.20 1.00
CA ILE A 129 4.23 11.66 -0.06
C ILE A 129 4.62 12.22 -1.44
N ASP A 130 5.00 13.50 -1.50
CA ASP A 130 5.48 14.13 -2.74
C ASP A 130 6.90 13.68 -3.14
N GLY A 131 7.61 12.98 -2.26
CA GLY A 131 9.00 12.59 -2.45
C GLY A 131 9.99 13.70 -2.11
N ILE A 132 9.54 14.73 -1.39
CA ILE A 132 10.39 15.74 -0.79
C ILE A 132 10.92 15.13 0.50
N GLU A 133 12.22 14.81 0.52
CA GLU A 133 12.88 14.38 1.75
C GLU A 133 12.73 15.48 2.80
N SER A 134 12.01 15.17 3.88
CA SER A 134 12.01 16.04 5.06
C SER A 134 13.47 16.22 5.47
N PRO A 135 13.98 17.46 5.66
CA PRO A 135 15.35 17.67 6.09
C PRO A 135 15.51 16.87 7.37
N ALA A 136 16.32 15.81 7.30
CA ALA A 136 16.47 14.85 8.38
C ALA A 136 16.60 15.64 9.68
N LYS A 137 15.72 15.37 10.66
CA LYS A 137 15.97 15.82 12.03
C LYS A 137 17.35 15.29 12.37
N ARG A 138 18.37 16.15 12.30
CA ARG A 138 19.71 15.85 12.79
C ARG A 138 19.48 15.32 14.19
N ALA A 139 19.74 14.03 14.37
CA ALA A 139 19.79 13.46 15.70
C ALA A 139 20.78 14.33 16.48
N ALA A 140 20.27 15.10 17.43
CA ALA A 140 21.10 15.74 18.42
C ALA A 140 21.79 14.59 19.14
N LYS A 141 23.08 14.37 18.83
CA LYS A 141 23.95 13.59 19.69
C LYS A 141 23.91 14.26 21.06
N ALA A 142 23.25 13.61 22.01
CA ALA A 142 23.53 13.78 23.42
C ALA A 142 24.68 12.83 23.80
#